data_AF-A0AA88RAC5-F1
#
_entry.id   AF-A0AA88RAC5-F1
#
_cell.length_a   1.000
_cell.length_b   1.000
_cell.length_c   1.000
_cell.angle_alpha   90.00
_cell.angle_beta   90.00
_cell.angle_gamma   90.00
#
_symmetry.space_group_name_H-M   'P 1'
#
loop_
_entity.id
_entity.type
_entity.pdbx_description
1 polymer ?
#
loop_
_entity_poly.entity_id
_entity_poly.type
_entity_poly.pdbx_seq_one_letter_code
_entity_poly.pdbx_strand_id
1 'polypeptide(L)'
;MKDNHERWSIQMKTFLGGQDVWEAVEEEYVELENLAGSNQAMKKAAIKARGKDQKALSLIQLGIDDDIFEKIVQATTVNKAWETLENAFKGINKVKKVRLQSLRGEFESLQMKDSEMIFDYISRVLLVVNQLERNGEEMEDSRVVEKILRSLDPKFDHEVVAIEKSNDTETITVD
;
A
#
# COMPACT_ATOMS: atom_id res chain seq x y z
N MET A 1 -8.03 6.06 -1.53
CA MET A 1 -6.92 6.10 -0.54
C MET A 1 -6.21 4.74 -0.38
N LYS A 2 -6.24 3.84 -1.38
CA LYS A 2 -5.84 2.43 -1.20
C LYS A 2 -4.31 2.15 -1.20
N ASP A 3 -3.47 3.14 -1.53
CA ASP A 3 -2.03 2.93 -1.72
C ASP A 3 -1.11 3.78 -0.85
N ASN A 4 -1.57 4.26 0.31
CA ASN A 4 -0.61 4.88 1.23
C ASN A 4 -0.98 4.75 2.71
N HIS A 5 -1.11 3.50 3.18
CA HIS A 5 -1.33 3.19 4.60
C HIS A 5 -0.20 3.70 5.50
N GLU A 6 1.03 3.75 4.99
CA GLU A 6 2.18 4.31 5.70
C GLU A 6 2.02 5.81 5.92
N ARG A 7 1.67 6.56 4.86
CA ARG A 7 1.31 7.97 4.98
C ARG A 7 0.12 8.20 5.89
N TRP A 8 -0.93 7.39 5.78
CA TRP A 8 -2.09 7.48 6.67
C TRP A 8 -1.67 7.31 8.13
N SER A 9 -0.85 6.29 8.44
CA SER A 9 -0.38 6.03 9.80
C SER A 9 0.42 7.22 10.34
N ILE A 10 1.33 7.78 9.54
CA ILE A 10 2.11 8.97 9.91
C ILE A 10 1.19 10.17 10.19
N GLN A 11 0.24 10.45 9.28
CA GLN A 11 -0.71 11.55 9.44
C GLN A 11 -1.59 11.38 10.67
N MET A 12 -2.08 10.16 10.92
CA MET A 12 -2.93 9.86 12.07
C MET A 12 -2.16 9.99 13.39
N LYS A 13 -0.90 9.53 13.46
CA LYS A 13 -0.03 9.76 14.63
C LYS A 13 0.14 11.24 14.94
N THR A 14 0.46 12.05 13.92
CA THR A 14 0.60 13.51 14.08
C THR A 14 -0.72 14.15 14.52
N PHE A 15 -1.85 13.73 13.95
CA PHE A 15 -3.16 14.27 14.29
C PHE A 15 -3.58 13.94 15.73
N LEU A 16 -3.44 12.68 16.16
CA LEU A 16 -3.75 12.26 17.53
C LEU A 16 -2.83 12.92 18.56
N GLY A 17 -1.54 13.09 18.22
CA GLY A 17 -0.60 13.86 19.03
C GLY A 17 -1.02 15.31 19.19
N GLY A 18 -1.42 15.98 18.11
CA GLY A 18 -1.97 17.34 18.16
C GLY A 18 -3.29 17.47 18.93
N GLN A 19 -4.00 16.36 19.15
CA GLN A 19 -5.25 16.31 19.92
C GLN A 19 -5.06 15.92 21.40
N ASP A 20 -3.80 15.72 21.85
CA ASP A 20 -3.43 15.27 23.20
C ASP A 20 -4.07 13.93 23.61
N VAL A 21 -4.24 13.02 22.65
CA VAL A 21 -4.86 11.70 22.88
C VAL A 21 -3.97 10.51 22.50
N TRP A 22 -2.76 10.75 22.00
CA TRP A 22 -1.84 9.69 21.59
C TRP A 22 -1.46 8.74 22.74
N GLU A 23 -1.35 9.27 23.97
CA GLU A 23 -1.04 8.49 25.18
C GLU A 23 -1.99 7.30 25.38
N ALA A 24 -3.28 7.46 25.04
CA ALA A 24 -4.28 6.39 25.16
C ALA A 24 -4.09 5.25 24.14
N VAL A 25 -3.32 5.51 23.07
CA VAL A 25 -2.93 4.49 22.09
C VAL A 25 -1.77 3.65 22.61
N GLU A 26 -0.84 4.24 23.37
CA GLU A 26 0.33 3.56 23.91
C GLU A 26 0.02 2.80 25.21
N GLU A 27 -0.79 3.39 26.08
CA GLU A 27 -1.19 2.77 27.34
C GLU A 27 -2.57 2.12 27.20
N GLU A 28 -2.63 0.78 27.33
CA GLU A 28 -3.92 0.08 27.34
C GLU A 28 -4.75 0.58 28.54
N TYR A 29 -5.88 1.22 28.23
CA TYR A 29 -6.88 1.51 29.25
C TYR A 29 -7.43 0.20 29.81
N VAL A 30 -7.07 -0.09 31.06
CA VAL A 30 -7.69 -1.15 31.85
C VAL A 30 -8.89 -0.55 32.58
N GLU A 31 -10.08 -1.04 32.26
CA GLU A 31 -11.29 -0.68 33.00
C GLU A 31 -11.14 -1.16 34.46
N LEU A 32 -11.02 -0.22 35.39
CA LEU A 32 -10.94 -0.53 36.82
C LEU A 32 -12.29 -1.09 37.28
N GLU A 33 -12.45 -2.41 37.26
CA GLU A 33 -13.68 -3.12 37.65
C GLU A 33 -14.11 -2.90 39.12
N ASN A 34 -13.35 -2.17 39.94
CA ASN A 34 -13.81 -1.78 41.27
C ASN A 34 -13.24 -0.42 41.73
N LEU A 35 -13.89 0.67 41.33
CA LEU A 35 -13.67 2.01 41.91
C LEU A 35 -14.18 2.14 43.36
N ALA A 36 -14.77 1.09 43.94
CA ALA A 36 -15.37 1.10 45.27
C ALA A 36 -14.37 1.44 46.40
N GLY A 37 -13.09 1.12 46.23
CA GLY A 37 -12.00 1.44 47.17
C GLY A 37 -11.05 2.56 46.73
N SER A 38 -11.27 3.18 45.57
CA SER A 38 -10.36 4.18 44.99
C SER A 38 -10.66 5.60 45.49
N ASN A 39 -9.60 6.37 45.77
CA ASN A 39 -9.72 7.77 46.15
C ASN A 39 -10.33 8.63 45.02
N GLN A 40 -10.84 9.82 45.35
CA GLN A 40 -11.52 10.70 44.39
C GLN A 40 -10.62 11.14 43.22
N ALA A 41 -9.30 11.20 43.43
CA ALA A 41 -8.33 11.52 42.38
C ALA A 41 -8.21 10.39 41.35
N MET A 42 -8.17 9.13 41.78
CA MET A 42 -8.12 7.95 40.90
C MET A 42 -9.40 7.82 40.06
N LYS A 43 -10.57 8.07 40.65
CA LYS A 43 -11.85 8.11 39.91
C LYS A 43 -11.84 9.18 38.80
N LYS A 44 -11.38 10.40 39.10
CA LYS A 44 -11.28 11.49 38.12
C LYS A 44 -10.27 11.17 37.01
N ALA A 45 -9.14 10.55 37.35
CA ALA A 45 -8.13 10.13 36.39
C ALA A 45 -8.68 9.06 35.43
N ALA A 46 -9.40 8.05 35.94
CA ALA A 46 -10.00 6.99 35.11
C ALA A 46 -11.04 7.53 34.12
N ILE A 47 -11.91 8.46 34.55
CA ILE A 47 -12.89 9.12 33.67
C ILE A 47 -12.17 9.93 32.58
N LYS A 48 -11.11 10.65 32.94
CA LYS A 48 -10.30 11.42 31.97
C LYS A 48 -9.62 10.50 30.96
N ALA A 49 -9.03 9.39 31.41
CA ALA A 49 -8.39 8.40 30.55
C ALA A 49 -9.39 7.77 29.57
N ARG A 50 -10.56 7.35 30.06
CA ARG A 50 -11.66 6.85 29.21
C ARG A 50 -12.11 7.90 28.18
N GLY A 51 -12.18 9.17 28.59
CA GLY A 51 -12.51 10.27 27.67
C GLY A 51 -11.48 10.44 26.56
N LYS A 52 -10.17 10.34 26.88
CA LYS A 52 -9.09 10.40 25.88
C LYS A 52 -9.13 9.19 24.93
N ASP A 53 -9.32 7.97 25.48
CA ASP A 53 -9.42 6.72 24.70
C ASP A 53 -10.57 6.78 23.69
N GLN A 54 -11.78 7.12 24.14
CA GLN A 54 -12.96 7.18 23.26
C GLN A 54 -12.85 8.32 22.23
N LYS A 55 -12.25 9.46 22.61
CA LYS A 55 -11.95 10.54 21.67
C LYS A 55 -10.99 10.03 20.58
N ALA A 56 -9.89 9.39 20.95
CA ALA A 56 -8.92 8.87 20.00
C ALA A 56 -9.54 7.81 19.07
N LEU A 57 -10.34 6.88 19.62
CA LEU A 57 -11.05 5.86 18.85
C LEU A 57 -11.97 6.50 17.80
N SER A 58 -12.74 7.51 18.18
CA SER A 58 -13.62 8.22 17.24
C SER A 58 -12.83 8.91 16.11
N LEU A 59 -11.67 9.49 16.42
CA LEU A 59 -10.83 10.16 15.42
C LEU A 59 -10.22 9.16 14.43
N ILE A 60 -9.83 7.97 14.89
CA ILE A 60 -9.39 6.88 14.01
C ILE A 60 -10.54 6.44 13.10
N GLN A 61 -11.74 6.19 13.67
CA GLN A 61 -12.91 5.73 12.92
C GLN A 61 -13.34 6.74 11.84
N LEU A 62 -13.20 8.05 12.10
CA LEU A 62 -13.45 9.10 11.10
C LEU A 62 -12.39 9.17 9.99
N GLY A 63 -11.19 8.64 10.23
CA GLY A 63 -10.05 8.72 9.31
C GLY A 63 -9.86 7.48 8.44
N ILE A 64 -10.72 6.48 8.52
CA ILE A 64 -10.62 5.22 7.78
C ILE A 64 -11.84 5.02 6.88
N ASP A 65 -11.71 4.16 5.87
CA ASP A 65 -12.82 3.74 5.01
C ASP A 65 -13.59 2.56 5.62
N ASP A 66 -14.76 2.25 5.06
CA ASP A 66 -15.66 1.20 5.54
C ASP A 66 -14.96 -0.18 5.57
N ASP A 67 -14.17 -0.50 4.54
CA ASP A 67 -13.42 -1.77 4.42
C ASP A 67 -12.44 -1.96 5.61
N ILE A 68 -11.80 -0.89 6.05
CA ILE A 68 -10.87 -0.89 7.19
C ILE A 68 -11.62 -0.76 8.52
N PHE A 69 -12.73 -0.04 8.56
CA PHE A 69 -13.59 0.08 9.74
C PHE A 69 -14.13 -1.27 10.19
N GLU A 70 -14.59 -2.13 9.26
CA GLU A 70 -15.05 -3.48 9.59
C GLU A 70 -14.01 -4.30 10.37
N LYS A 71 -12.71 -4.04 10.16
CA LYS A 71 -11.62 -4.74 10.87
C LYS A 71 -11.51 -4.34 12.34
N ILE A 72 -11.90 -3.11 12.69
CA ILE A 72 -11.79 -2.58 14.05
C ILE A 72 -13.14 -2.43 14.76
N VAL A 73 -14.25 -2.84 14.14
CA VAL A 73 -15.60 -2.65 14.68
C VAL A 73 -15.79 -3.28 16.07
N GLN A 74 -15.04 -4.35 16.39
CA GLN A 74 -15.07 -5.03 17.68
C GLN A 74 -14.08 -4.44 18.70
N ALA A 75 -13.24 -3.49 18.31
CA ALA A 75 -12.27 -2.87 19.21
C ALA A 75 -12.97 -1.85 20.11
N THR A 76 -12.94 -2.09 21.43
CA THR A 76 -13.55 -1.23 22.44
C THR A 76 -12.63 -0.12 22.94
N THR A 77 -11.33 -0.25 22.71
CA THR A 77 -10.29 0.73 23.09
C THR A 77 -9.50 1.16 21.85
N VAL A 78 -8.96 2.38 21.90
CA VAL A 78 -8.14 2.90 20.81
C VAL A 78 -6.86 2.08 20.62
N ASN A 79 -6.27 1.58 21.70
CA ASN A 79 -5.09 0.72 21.66
C ASN A 79 -5.35 -0.56 20.84
N LYS A 80 -6.45 -1.29 21.12
CA LYS A 80 -6.83 -2.50 20.38
C LYS A 80 -7.16 -2.20 18.92
N ALA A 81 -7.84 -1.09 18.67
CA ALA A 81 -8.12 -0.65 17.30
C ALA A 81 -6.81 -0.38 16.55
N TRP A 82 -5.88 0.35 17.16
CA TRP A 82 -4.58 0.69 16.58
C TRP A 82 -3.73 -0.56 16.28
N GLU A 83 -3.64 -1.49 17.23
CA GLU A 83 -2.92 -2.76 17.04
C GLU A 83 -3.51 -3.57 15.88
N THR A 84 -4.84 -3.67 15.82
CA THR A 84 -5.54 -4.38 14.75
C THR A 84 -5.25 -3.75 13.38
N LEU A 85 -5.26 -2.42 13.30
CA LEU A 85 -4.90 -1.69 12.08
C LEU A 85 -3.44 -1.92 11.68
N GLU A 86 -2.49 -1.81 12.61
CA GLU A 86 -1.09 -2.08 12.32
C GLU A 86 -0.88 -3.49 11.78
N ASN A 87 -1.52 -4.49 12.39
CA ASN A 87 -1.42 -5.87 11.97
C ASN A 87 -2.06 -6.10 10.59
N ALA A 88 -3.23 -5.50 10.35
CA ALA A 88 -3.89 -5.54 9.05
C ALA A 88 -3.01 -4.92 7.95
N PHE A 89 -2.44 -3.74 8.18
CA PHE A 89 -1.58 -3.06 7.21
C PHE A 89 -0.25 -3.80 6.99
N LYS A 90 0.36 -4.35 8.05
CA LYS A 90 1.55 -5.23 7.91
C LYS A 90 1.22 -6.46 7.06
N GLY A 91 0.04 -7.07 7.25
CA GLY A 91 -0.46 -8.17 6.43
C GLY A 91 -0.62 -7.79 4.95
N ILE A 92 -1.27 -6.66 4.68
CA ILE A 92 -1.44 -6.12 3.32
C ILE A 92 -0.09 -5.90 2.64
N ASN A 93 0.87 -5.29 3.34
CA ASN A 93 2.21 -5.05 2.79
C ASN A 93 2.97 -6.34 2.49
N LYS A 94 2.83 -7.37 3.34
CA LYS A 94 3.41 -8.70 3.06
C LYS A 94 2.80 -9.32 1.81
N VAL A 95 1.47 -9.28 1.66
CA VAL A 95 0.77 -9.81 0.48
C VAL A 95 1.18 -9.06 -0.79
N LYS A 96 1.22 -7.72 -0.76
CA LYS A 96 1.70 -6.90 -1.88
C LYS A 96 3.13 -7.27 -2.28
N LYS A 97 4.04 -7.43 -1.32
CA LYS A 97 5.43 -7.85 -1.59
C LYS A 97 5.51 -9.22 -2.25
N VAL A 98 4.76 -10.22 -1.78
CA VAL A 98 4.72 -11.55 -2.40
C VAL A 98 4.15 -11.45 -3.82
N ARG A 99 3.07 -10.70 -4.01
CA ARG A 99 2.46 -10.49 -5.33
C ARG A 99 3.44 -9.81 -6.30
N LEU A 100 4.16 -8.78 -5.87
CA LEU A 100 5.20 -8.12 -6.67
C LEU A 100 6.27 -9.11 -7.13
N GLN A 101 6.74 -10.00 -6.24
CA GLN A 101 7.74 -11.01 -6.63
C GLN A 101 7.21 -11.96 -7.71
N SER A 102 5.96 -12.41 -7.60
CA SER A 102 5.33 -13.22 -8.64
C SER A 102 5.20 -12.46 -9.97
N LEU A 103 4.77 -11.19 -9.91
CA LEU A 103 4.60 -10.34 -11.09
C LEU A 103 5.93 -10.02 -11.79
N ARG A 104 7.01 -9.83 -11.04
CA ARG A 104 8.37 -9.66 -11.59
C ARG A 104 8.80 -10.88 -12.37
N GLY A 105 8.62 -12.07 -11.79
CA GLY A 105 8.89 -13.33 -12.48
C GLY A 105 8.02 -13.52 -13.73
N GLU A 106 6.74 -13.15 -13.66
CA GLU A 106 5.85 -13.16 -14.83
C GLU A 106 6.35 -12.20 -15.91
N PHE A 107 6.67 -10.95 -15.55
CA PHE A 107 7.20 -9.96 -16.48
C PHE A 107 8.52 -10.40 -17.12
N GLU A 108 9.45 -10.96 -16.34
CA GLU A 108 10.73 -11.47 -16.84
C GLU A 108 10.54 -12.67 -17.79
N SER A 109 9.60 -13.56 -17.48
CA SER A 109 9.31 -14.76 -18.29
C SER A 109 8.39 -14.50 -19.48
N LEU A 110 7.78 -13.31 -19.60
CA LEU A 110 6.96 -12.96 -20.77
C LEU A 110 7.77 -13.10 -22.06
N GLN A 111 7.20 -13.84 -22.99
CA GLN A 111 7.68 -14.07 -24.34
C GLN A 111 6.46 -14.14 -25.26
N MET A 112 6.62 -13.64 -26.48
CA MET A 112 5.61 -13.78 -27.52
C MET A 112 5.48 -15.25 -27.91
N LYS A 113 4.25 -15.75 -27.98
CA LYS A 113 4.00 -17.15 -28.35
C LYS A 113 4.00 -17.32 -29.86
N ASP A 114 4.27 -18.54 -30.30
CA ASP A 114 4.10 -18.94 -31.70
C ASP A 114 2.67 -18.62 -32.17
N SER A 115 2.56 -17.89 -33.28
CA SER A 115 1.28 -17.45 -33.87
C SER A 115 0.45 -16.46 -33.05
N GLU A 116 0.99 -15.90 -31.95
CA GLU A 116 0.37 -14.76 -31.27
C GLU A 116 0.45 -13.51 -32.16
N MET A 117 -0.56 -12.64 -32.11
CA MET A 117 -0.49 -11.33 -32.77
C MET A 117 0.31 -10.37 -31.87
N ILE A 118 1.12 -9.49 -32.47
CA ILE A 118 1.92 -8.51 -31.71
C ILE A 118 1.05 -7.70 -30.75
N PHE A 119 -0.14 -7.27 -31.20
CA PHE A 119 -1.04 -6.49 -30.38
C PHE A 119 -1.55 -7.25 -29.14
N ASP A 120 -1.84 -8.55 -29.29
CA ASP A 120 -2.25 -9.40 -28.16
C ASP A 120 -1.10 -9.58 -27.17
N TYR A 121 0.13 -9.74 -27.69
CA TYR A 121 1.32 -9.82 -26.86
C TYR A 121 1.57 -8.53 -26.07
N ILE A 122 1.52 -7.37 -26.73
CA ILE A 122 1.67 -6.06 -26.07
C ILE A 122 0.59 -5.88 -24.99
N SER A 123 -0.65 -6.27 -25.28
CA SER A 123 -1.75 -6.21 -24.32
C SER A 123 -1.48 -7.05 -23.05
N ARG A 124 -0.90 -8.24 -23.21
CA ARG A 124 -0.44 -9.08 -22.08
C ARG A 124 0.67 -8.42 -21.27
N VAL A 125 1.67 -7.83 -21.94
CA VAL A 125 2.75 -7.11 -21.25
C VAL A 125 2.18 -5.95 -20.43
N LEU A 126 1.32 -5.12 -21.04
CA LEU A 126 0.68 -4.00 -20.37
C LEU A 126 -0.20 -4.44 -19.20
N LEU A 127 -0.86 -5.60 -19.29
CA LEU A 127 -1.63 -6.14 -18.16
C LEU A 127 -0.74 -6.41 -16.94
N VAL A 128 0.45 -6.99 -17.14
CA VAL A 128 1.41 -7.27 -16.06
C VAL A 128 2.01 -5.97 -15.52
N VAL A 129 2.37 -5.02 -16.39
CA VAL A 129 2.86 -3.68 -16.00
C VAL A 129 1.85 -2.95 -15.12
N ASN A 130 0.59 -2.87 -15.55
CA ASN A 130 -0.48 -2.26 -14.75
C ASN A 130 -0.64 -2.94 -13.38
N GLN A 131 -0.42 -4.25 -13.29
CA GLN A 131 -0.46 -4.96 -12.01
C GLN A 131 0.76 -4.63 -11.13
N LEU A 132 1.96 -4.49 -11.70
CA LEU A 132 3.15 -4.05 -10.97
C LEU A 132 2.95 -2.66 -10.37
N GLU A 133 2.47 -1.70 -11.17
CA GLU A 133 2.19 -0.33 -10.75
C GLU A 133 1.14 -0.25 -9.64
N ARG A 134 0.04 -0.99 -9.79
CA ARG A 134 -1.01 -1.09 -8.75
C ARG A 134 -0.51 -1.70 -7.44
N ASN A 135 0.59 -2.47 -7.48
CA ASN A 135 1.21 -3.02 -6.27
C ASN A 135 2.37 -2.15 -5.75
N GLY A 136 2.60 -0.97 -6.34
CA GLY A 136 3.55 0.03 -5.88
C GLY A 136 4.94 -0.05 -6.53
N GLU A 137 5.09 -0.74 -7.66
CA GLU A 137 6.32 -0.70 -8.45
C GLU A 137 6.14 0.20 -9.67
N GLU A 138 6.90 1.28 -9.71
CA GLU A 138 6.96 2.17 -10.87
C GLU A 138 7.64 1.46 -12.04
N MET A 139 7.01 1.53 -13.22
CA MET A 139 7.48 0.91 -14.44
C MET A 139 7.77 1.99 -15.48
N GLU A 140 9.05 2.25 -15.73
CA GLU A 140 9.43 3.19 -16.79
C GLU A 140 9.03 2.67 -18.17
N ASP A 141 8.49 3.57 -19.01
CA ASP A 141 8.07 3.23 -20.38
C ASP A 141 9.22 2.61 -21.19
N SER A 142 10.44 3.12 -21.02
CA SER A 142 11.67 2.57 -21.63
C SER A 142 11.86 1.09 -21.29
N ARG A 143 11.77 0.72 -20.01
CA ARG A 143 11.88 -0.67 -19.53
C ARG A 143 10.80 -1.55 -20.13
N VAL A 144 9.59 -1.04 -20.32
CA VAL A 144 8.47 -1.79 -20.93
C VAL A 144 8.71 -1.99 -22.42
N VAL A 145 9.10 -0.95 -23.16
CA VAL A 145 9.40 -1.01 -24.59
C VAL A 145 10.56 -1.97 -24.86
N GLU A 146 11.66 -1.83 -24.13
CA GLU A 146 12.81 -2.73 -24.22
C GLU A 146 12.41 -4.18 -23.93
N LYS A 147 11.55 -4.40 -22.93
CA LYS A 147 11.03 -5.74 -22.63
C LYS A 147 10.28 -6.28 -23.85
N ILE A 148 9.36 -5.51 -24.44
CA ILE A 148 8.58 -5.94 -25.60
C ILE A 148 9.53 -6.34 -26.73
N LEU A 149 10.42 -5.43 -27.15
CA LEU A 149 11.34 -5.65 -28.27
C LEU A 149 12.21 -6.90 -28.10
N ARG A 150 12.79 -7.13 -26.90
CA ARG A 150 13.64 -8.29 -26.60
C ARG A 150 12.90 -9.63 -26.53
N SER A 151 11.57 -9.62 -26.53
CA SER A 151 10.76 -10.82 -26.30
C SER A 151 9.69 -11.04 -27.36
N LEU A 152 9.78 -10.30 -28.47
CA LEU A 152 9.07 -10.61 -29.69
C LEU A 152 9.60 -11.91 -30.30
N ASP A 153 8.76 -12.53 -31.12
CA ASP A 153 9.14 -13.67 -31.93
C ASP A 153 10.32 -13.27 -32.86
N PRO A 154 11.39 -14.08 -32.98
CA PRO A 154 12.56 -13.77 -33.81
C PRO A 154 12.26 -13.44 -35.27
N LYS A 155 11.08 -13.82 -35.79
CA LYS A 155 10.65 -13.41 -37.13
C LYS A 155 10.52 -11.89 -37.29
N PHE A 156 10.45 -11.13 -36.19
CA PHE A 156 10.38 -9.67 -36.17
C PHE A 156 11.74 -8.99 -35.88
N ASP A 157 12.85 -9.74 -35.87
CA ASP A 157 14.18 -9.20 -35.55
C ASP A 157 14.57 -8.01 -36.46
N HIS A 158 14.17 -8.07 -37.73
CA HIS A 158 14.47 -6.99 -38.69
C HIS A 158 13.76 -5.68 -38.31
N GLU A 159 12.49 -5.77 -37.91
CA GLU A 159 11.68 -4.65 -37.43
C GLU A 159 12.23 -4.09 -36.12
N VAL A 160 12.64 -4.94 -35.19
CA VAL A 160 13.27 -4.54 -33.92
C VAL A 160 14.53 -3.72 -34.17
N VAL A 161 15.44 -4.22 -35.01
CA VAL A 161 16.69 -3.51 -35.35
C VAL A 161 16.40 -2.16 -36.02
N ALA A 162 15.37 -2.07 -36.87
CA ALA A 162 14.99 -0.83 -37.51
C ALA A 162 14.47 0.22 -36.50
N ILE A 163 13.64 -0.21 -35.53
CA ILE A 163 13.12 0.65 -34.47
C ILE A 163 14.26 1.18 -33.58
N GLU A 164 15.14 0.29 -33.11
CA GLU A 164 16.27 0.67 -32.25
C GLU A 164 17.19 1.69 -32.95
N LYS A 165 17.54 1.43 -34.22
CA LYS A 165 18.35 2.37 -35.00
C LYS A 165 17.67 3.73 -35.22
N SER A 166 16.36 3.75 -35.44
CA SER A 166 15.63 5.01 -35.61
C SER A 166 15.65 5.86 -34.35
N ASN A 167 15.50 5.23 -33.19
CA ASN A 167 15.55 5.91 -31.90
C ASN A 167 16.96 6.49 -31.61
N ASP A 168 18.02 5.75 -31.94
CA ASP A 168 19.39 6.25 -31.83
C ASP A 168 19.63 7.48 -32.72
N THR A 169 19.11 7.48 -33.95
CA THR A 169 19.30 8.60 -34.89
C THR A 169 18.65 9.91 -34.45
N GLU A 170 17.62 9.89 -33.61
CA GLU A 170 17.02 11.11 -33.05
C GLU A 170 17.94 11.82 -32.05
N THR A 171 18.94 11.10 -31.51
CA THR A 171 19.93 11.67 -30.56
C THR A 171 21.21 12.17 -31.23
N ILE A 172 21.38 11.94 -32.54
CA ILE A 172 22.58 12.34 -33.27
C ILE A 172 22.41 13.80 -33.74
N THR A 173 23.18 14.71 -33.17
CA THR A 173 23.31 16.08 -33.66
C THR A 173 24.41 16.19 -34.72
N VAL A 174 24.13 16.88 -35.82
CA VAL A 174 25.13 17.27 -36.82
C VAL A 174 25.67 18.64 -36.40
N ASP A 175 26.96 18.69 -36.07
CA ASP A 175 27.71 19.93 -35.76
C ASP A 175 27.81 20.87 -36.98
#